data_AF-A0A1V6T0N5-F1
#
_entry.id   AF-A0A1V6T0N5-F1
#
_cell.length_a   1.000
_cell.length_b   1.000
_cell.length_c   1.000
_cell.angle_alpha   90.00
_cell.angle_beta   90.00
_cell.angle_gamma   90.00
#
_symmetry.space_group_name_H-M   'P 1'
#
loop_
_entity.id
_entity.type
_entity.pdbx_description
1 polymer ?
#
loop_
_entity_poly.entity_id
_entity_poly.type
_entity_poly.pdbx_seq_one_letter_code
_entity_poly.pdbx_strand_id
1 'polypeptide(L)'
;MAASQPSDSEFPYSLTLSLPLPTHRLAQSALQTLEVDAELSPFVRRTFTITAPTSTTSAEPQEKKQKQDPEESHTVLQTTYRATTNRMLRVAVNGFMESLGVVLGVMTELDVDVLKAEREG
;
A
#
# COMPACT_ATOMS: atom_id res chain seq x y z
N MET A 1 -30.55 -10.57 -15.71
CA MET A 1 -29.42 -10.93 -14.84
C MET A 1 -28.50 -9.71 -14.76
N ALA A 2 -28.72 -8.80 -13.80
CA ALA A 2 -27.88 -7.62 -13.63
C ALA A 2 -26.82 -7.93 -12.56
N ALA A 3 -25.55 -7.78 -12.94
CA ALA A 3 -24.42 -7.99 -12.04
C ALA A 3 -24.42 -6.92 -10.94
N SER A 4 -24.50 -7.36 -9.69
CA SER A 4 -24.39 -6.53 -8.49
C SER A 4 -22.96 -5.98 -8.36
N GLN A 5 -22.81 -4.66 -8.49
CA GLN A 5 -21.63 -3.95 -8.01
C GLN A 5 -21.52 -4.18 -6.49
N PRO A 6 -20.35 -4.55 -5.93
CA PRO A 6 -20.21 -4.75 -4.49
C PRO A 6 -20.47 -3.42 -3.78
N SER A 7 -21.52 -3.41 -2.97
CA SER A 7 -22.09 -2.25 -2.32
C SER A 7 -21.08 -1.50 -1.43
N ASP A 8 -20.77 -0.25 -1.79
CA ASP A 8 -20.21 0.78 -0.90
C ASP A 8 -21.04 0.99 0.38
N SER A 9 -22.27 0.48 0.41
CA SER A 9 -23.20 0.61 1.55
C SER A 9 -22.81 -0.18 2.80
N GLU A 10 -22.02 -1.24 2.70
CA GLU A 10 -21.70 -2.10 3.86
C GLU A 10 -20.52 -1.53 4.68
N PHE A 11 -19.63 -0.77 4.04
CA PHE A 11 -18.45 -0.17 4.66
C PHE A 11 -18.38 1.32 4.29
N PRO A 12 -19.25 2.17 4.86
CA PRO A 12 -19.42 3.57 4.43
C PRO A 12 -18.24 4.48 4.75
N TYR A 13 -17.34 4.07 5.66
CA TYR A 13 -16.17 4.86 6.04
C TYR A 13 -14.93 4.34 5.34
N SER A 14 -14.29 5.19 4.53
CA SER A 14 -13.06 4.85 3.83
C SER A 14 -11.91 5.78 4.17
N LEU A 15 -10.69 5.25 4.19
CA LEU A 15 -9.47 6.03 4.34
C LEU A 15 -8.37 5.42 3.48
N THR A 16 -7.66 6.27 2.74
CA THR A 16 -6.54 5.87 1.89
C THR A 16 -5.27 6.50 2.44
N LEU A 17 -4.27 5.64 2.72
CA LEU A 17 -2.93 6.02 3.12
C LEU A 17 -2.00 5.87 1.92
N SER A 18 -1.21 6.90 1.65
CA SER A 18 -0.20 6.89 0.58
C SER A 18 1.16 7.09 1.22
N LEU A 19 2.02 6.07 1.10
CA LEU A 19 3.34 6.03 1.73
C LEU A 19 4.40 6.00 0.62
N PRO A 20 5.07 7.13 0.33
CA PRO A 20 6.17 7.15 -0.63
C PRO A 20 7.38 6.45 -0.02
N LEU A 21 7.93 5.46 -0.74
CA LEU A 21 9.14 4.75 -0.36
C LEU A 21 10.30 5.08 -1.31
N PRO A 22 11.57 4.96 -0.88
CA PRO A 22 12.71 5.37 -1.69
C PRO A 22 12.88 4.58 -2.99
N THR A 23 12.51 3.29 -3.00
CA THR A 23 12.68 2.38 -4.14
C THR A 23 11.46 1.49 -4.32
N HIS A 24 11.23 1.01 -5.55
CA HIS A 24 10.17 0.05 -5.84
C HIS A 24 10.33 -1.25 -5.04
N ARG A 25 11.57 -1.76 -4.91
CA ARG A 25 11.86 -2.97 -4.14
C ARG A 25 11.40 -2.85 -2.68
N LEU A 26 11.62 -1.69 -2.05
CA LEU A 26 11.14 -1.43 -0.70
C LEU A 26 9.61 -1.39 -0.65
N ALA A 27 8.96 -0.76 -1.63
CA ALA A 27 7.51 -0.74 -1.72
C ALA A 27 6.90 -2.13 -1.90
N GLN A 28 7.49 -2.95 -2.76
CA GLN A 28 7.06 -4.32 -2.99
C GLN A 28 7.30 -5.22 -1.78
N SER A 29 8.47 -5.11 -1.15
CA SER A 29 8.80 -5.88 0.06
C SER A 29 7.84 -5.51 1.20
N ALA A 30 7.50 -4.23 1.34
CA ALA A 30 6.54 -3.77 2.34
C ALA A 30 5.14 -4.31 2.04
N LEU A 31 4.69 -4.24 0.79
CA LEU A 31 3.41 -4.80 0.37
C LEU A 31 3.32 -6.29 0.68
N GLN A 32 4.31 -7.08 0.26
CA GLN A 32 4.32 -8.52 0.46
C GLN A 32 4.33 -8.90 1.95
N THR A 33 5.08 -8.15 2.76
CA THR A 33 5.13 -8.39 4.21
C THR A 33 3.80 -8.06 4.88
N LEU A 34 3.20 -6.93 4.51
CA LEU A 34 1.94 -6.46 5.09
C LEU A 34 0.72 -7.24 4.62
N GLU A 35 0.77 -7.86 3.43
CA GLU A 35 -0.32 -8.65 2.85
C GLU A 35 -0.52 -10.00 3.55
N VAL A 36 0.54 -10.56 4.15
CA VAL A 36 0.46 -11.81 4.95
C VAL A 36 -0.40 -11.61 6.20
N ASP A 37 -0.43 -10.40 6.75
CA ASP A 37 -1.27 -10.08 7.90
C ASP A 37 -2.74 -9.98 7.46
N ALA A 38 -3.56 -10.92 7.95
CA ALA A 38 -5.00 -10.84 7.77
C ALA A 38 -5.60 -9.76 8.69
N GLU A 39 -6.62 -9.05 8.19
CA GLU A 39 -7.41 -8.15 9.03
C GLU A 39 -8.18 -8.97 10.06
N LEU A 40 -8.03 -8.62 11.34
CA LEU A 40 -8.62 -9.37 12.46
C LEU A 40 -10.15 -9.20 12.55
N SER A 41 -10.68 -8.12 11.98
CA SER A 41 -12.09 -7.76 12.07
C SER A 41 -12.81 -7.97 10.73
N PRO A 42 -13.91 -8.73 10.68
CA PRO A 42 -14.72 -8.84 9.46
C PRO A 42 -15.42 -7.52 9.09
N PHE A 43 -15.42 -6.54 10.01
CA PHE A 43 -16.01 -5.22 9.82
C PHE A 43 -15.06 -4.19 9.21
N VAL A 44 -13.86 -4.64 8.82
CA VAL A 44 -12.87 -3.83 8.12
C VAL A 44 -12.39 -4.59 6.89
N ARG A 45 -12.25 -3.86 5.78
CA ARG A 45 -11.64 -4.35 4.55
C ARG A 45 -10.43 -3.50 4.25
N ARG A 46 -9.32 -4.16 3.94
CA ARG A 46 -8.05 -3.55 3.62
C ARG A 46 -7.57 -4.05 2.27
N THR A 47 -7.08 -3.13 1.45
CA THR A 47 -6.47 -3.45 0.15
C THR A 47 -5.17 -2.68 -0.03
N PHE A 48 -4.15 -3.36 -0.54
CA PHE A 48 -2.84 -2.79 -0.83
C PHE A 48 -2.62 -2.70 -2.34
N THR A 49 -2.00 -1.62 -2.78
CA THR A 49 -1.62 -1.41 -4.18
C THR A 49 -0.34 -0.59 -4.23
N ILE A 50 0.56 -0.88 -5.16
CA ILE A 50 1.72 -0.02 -5.43
C ILE A 50 1.38 0.85 -6.63
N THR A 51 1.57 2.16 -6.48
CA THR A 51 1.29 3.14 -7.53
C THR A 51 2.52 3.98 -7.84
N ALA A 52 2.53 4.58 -9.02
CA ALA A 52 3.51 5.59 -9.37
C ALA A 52 3.30 6.85 -8.51
N PRO A 53 4.35 7.61 -8.17
CA PRO A 53 4.22 8.90 -7.54
C PRO A 53 3.51 9.86 -8.50
N THR A 54 2.19 9.96 -8.37
CA THR A 54 1.40 10.99 -9.06
C THR A 54 1.72 12.33 -8.42
N SER A 55 2.46 13.18 -9.13
CA SER A 55 2.52 14.62 -8.89
C SER A 55 1.09 15.12 -8.80
N THR A 56 0.66 15.52 -7.60
CA THR A 56 -0.67 16.04 -7.31
C THR A 56 -1.03 17.21 -8.23
N THR A 57 -1.90 17.01 -9.22
CA THR A 57 -3.04 17.90 -9.50
C THR A 57 -4.09 17.20 -10.38
N SER A 58 -5.27 17.00 -9.79
CA SER A 58 -6.63 17.02 -10.36
C SER A 58 -6.95 16.38 -11.73
N ALA A 59 -7.90 15.45 -11.65
CA ALA A 59 -9.01 15.23 -12.59
C ALA A 59 -8.72 14.90 -14.07
N GLU A 60 -9.22 13.71 -14.42
CA GLU A 60 -9.61 13.22 -15.75
C GLU A 60 -8.60 12.43 -16.60
N PRO A 61 -9.13 11.44 -17.37
CA PRO A 61 -8.37 10.31 -17.90
C PRO A 61 -7.80 10.66 -19.26
N GLN A 62 -6.57 10.22 -19.55
CA GLN A 62 -6.26 9.43 -20.75
C GLN A 62 -4.78 9.09 -20.87
N GLU A 63 -4.59 7.90 -21.44
CA GLU A 63 -3.39 7.32 -22.02
C GLU A 63 -2.39 8.34 -22.60
N LYS A 64 -1.10 8.12 -22.29
CA LYS A 64 -0.07 7.85 -23.32
C LYS A 64 1.22 7.31 -22.70
N LYS A 65 1.57 6.10 -23.16
CA LYS A 65 2.86 5.41 -23.09
C LYS A 65 4.08 6.34 -22.99
N GLN A 66 4.94 6.06 -22.00
CA GLN A 66 6.38 6.14 -22.18
C GLN A 66 6.98 4.84 -21.62
N LYS A 67 7.71 4.11 -22.47
CA LYS A 67 8.45 2.90 -22.11
C LYS A 67 9.59 3.27 -21.15
N GLN A 68 9.34 3.15 -19.87
CA GLN A 68 10.31 2.85 -18.82
C GLN A 68 9.69 1.65 -18.08
N ASP A 69 10.50 0.68 -17.64
CA ASP A 69 9.96 -0.53 -17.02
C ASP A 69 8.95 -0.14 -15.92
N PRO A 70 7.65 -0.48 -16.08
CA PRO A 70 6.58 0.10 -15.28
C PRO A 70 6.70 -0.26 -13.79
N GLU A 71 7.49 -1.27 -13.46
CA GLU A 71 7.71 -1.69 -12.08
C GLU A 71 8.62 -0.72 -11.31
N GLU A 72 9.73 -0.23 -11.90
CA GLU A 72 10.69 0.61 -11.15
C GLU A 72 10.13 1.98 -10.72
N SER A 73 9.08 2.46 -11.41
CA SER A 73 8.44 3.75 -11.13
C SER A 73 7.37 3.69 -10.04
N HIS A 74 6.97 2.48 -9.61
CA HIS A 74 5.94 2.30 -8.59
C HIS A 74 6.55 2.37 -7.18
N THR A 75 6.72 3.57 -6.64
CA THR A 75 7.35 3.77 -5.33
C THR A 75 6.37 4.10 -4.20
N VAL A 76 5.09 4.26 -4.50
CA VAL A 76 4.09 4.63 -3.49
C VAL A 76 3.31 3.40 -3.06
N LEU A 77 3.42 3.01 -1.80
CA LEU A 77 2.56 2.01 -1.19
C LEU A 77 1.24 2.67 -0.79
N GLN A 78 0.17 2.32 -1.48
CA GLN A 78 -1.17 2.78 -1.17
C GLN A 78 -1.95 1.69 -0.42
N THR A 79 -2.50 2.07 0.73
CA THR A 79 -3.36 1.21 1.55
C THR A 79 -4.74 1.84 1.66
N THR A 80 -5.78 1.14 1.20
CA THR A 80 -7.16 1.61 1.30
C THR A 80 -7.90 0.76 2.33
N TYR A 81 -8.42 1.44 3.35
CA TYR A 81 -9.28 0.88 4.38
C TYR A 81 -10.73 1.25 4.11
N ARG A 82 -11.63 0.31 4.40
CA ARG A 82 -13.07 0.51 4.44
C ARG A 82 -13.63 -0.15 5.70
N ALA A 83 -14.45 0.54 6.46
CA ALA A 83 -14.98 0.05 7.74
C ALA A 83 -16.45 0.41 7.93
N THR A 84 -17.13 -0.35 8.79
CA THR A 84 -18.52 -0.09 9.18
C THR A 84 -18.66 1.14 10.08
N THR A 85 -17.63 1.47 10.87
CA THR A 85 -17.62 2.63 11.78
C THR A 85 -16.26 3.32 11.80
N ASN A 86 -16.23 4.62 12.07
CA ASN A 86 -14.99 5.37 12.32
C ASN A 86 -14.17 4.77 13.47
N ARG A 87 -14.82 4.20 14.49
CA ARG A 87 -14.12 3.56 15.61
C ARG A 87 -13.33 2.35 15.13
N MET A 88 -13.93 1.50 14.30
CA MET A 88 -13.27 0.31 13.77
C MET A 88 -12.14 0.68 12.81
N LEU A 89 -12.36 1.70 11.96
CA LEU A 89 -11.32 2.25 11.10
C LEU A 89 -10.10 2.70 11.91
N ARG A 90 -10.32 3.42 13.01
CA ARG A 90 -9.24 3.93 13.86
C ARG A 90 -8.45 2.81 14.52
N VAL A 91 -9.13 1.76 15.00
CA VAL A 91 -8.47 0.60 15.63
C VAL A 91 -7.62 -0.15 14.60
N ALA A 92 -8.16 -0.41 13.41
CA ALA A 92 -7.44 -1.11 12.34
C ALA A 92 -6.23 -0.31 11.84
N VAL A 93 -6.39 1.00 11.61
CA VAL A 93 -5.30 1.87 11.17
C VAL A 93 -4.20 1.99 12.22
N ASN A 94 -4.53 2.06 13.51
CA ASN A 94 -3.52 2.10 14.57
C ASN A 94 -2.66 0.84 14.58
N GLY A 95 -3.30 -0.35 14.57
CA GLY A 95 -2.57 -1.62 14.52
C GLY A 95 -1.73 -1.75 13.25
N PHE A 96 -2.24 -1.25 12.12
CA PHE A 96 -1.47 -1.21 10.88
C PHE A 96 -0.23 -0.33 10.96
N MET A 97 -0.33 0.85 11.58
CA MET A 97 0.83 1.76 11.72
C MET A 97 1.91 1.16 12.63
N GLU A 98 1.51 0.35 13.63
CA GLU A 98 2.45 -0.42 14.45
C GLU A 98 3.19 -1.47 13.60
N SER A 99 2.47 -2.30 12.83
CA SER A 99 3.08 -3.27 11.90
C SER A 99 3.98 -2.60 10.86
N LEU A 100 3.51 -1.49 10.27
CA LEU A 100 4.28 -0.71 9.30
C LEU A 100 5.57 -0.16 9.93
N GLY A 101 5.51 0.34 11.16
CA GLY A 101 6.68 0.82 11.89
C GLY A 101 7.74 -0.26 12.07
N VAL A 102 7.32 -1.49 12.38
CA VAL A 102 8.22 -2.65 12.47
C VAL A 102 8.84 -2.96 11.10
N VAL A 103 8.03 -3.04 10.04
CA VAL A 103 8.52 -3.33 8.68
C VAL A 103 9.54 -2.28 8.24
N LEU A 104 9.25 -0.99 8.43
CA LEU A 104 10.15 0.10 8.08
C LEU A 104 11.41 0.13 8.95
N GLY A 105 11.30 -0.21 10.24
CA GLY A 105 12.45 -0.36 11.13
C GLY A 105 13.39 -1.46 10.66
N VAL A 106 12.84 -2.63 10.35
CA VAL A 106 13.60 -3.77 9.79
C VAL A 106 14.22 -3.40 8.45
N MET A 107 13.49 -2.72 7.56
CA MET A 107 14.05 -2.22 6.31
C MET A 107 15.19 -1.23 6.55
N THR A 108 15.08 -0.35 7.53
CA THR A 108 16.14 0.61 7.84
C THR A 108 17.39 -0.07 8.39
N GLU A 109 17.23 -1.10 9.23
CA GLU A 109 18.34 -1.80 9.89
C GLU A 109 18.98 -2.91 9.05
N LEU A 110 18.19 -3.56 8.18
CA LEU A 110 18.66 -4.70 7.37
C LEU A 110 18.89 -4.36 5.90
N ASP A 111 18.22 -3.33 5.36
CA ASP A 111 18.41 -2.91 3.97
C ASP A 111 19.60 -1.94 3.80
N VAL A 112 20.59 -2.05 4.69
CA VAL A 112 21.71 -1.11 4.71
C VAL A 112 22.65 -1.31 3.53
N ASP A 113 22.80 -2.52 2.96
CA ASP A 113 23.75 -2.79 1.86
C ASP A 113 23.72 -4.24 1.29
N VAL A 114 22.56 -4.89 1.17
CA VAL A 114 22.53 -6.32 0.73
C VAL A 114 23.10 -6.55 -0.70
N LEU A 115 23.31 -5.50 -1.51
CA LEU A 115 23.98 -5.58 -2.81
C LEU A 115 25.39 -4.96 -2.89
N LYS A 116 25.98 -4.45 -1.79
CA LYS A 116 27.44 -4.19 -1.84
C LYS A 116 28.24 -5.49 -1.79
N ALA A 117 27.66 -6.58 -1.27
CA ALA A 117 28.32 -7.89 -1.13
C ALA A 117 28.23 -8.81 -2.36
N GLU A 118 27.29 -8.61 -3.31
CA GLU A 118 27.20 -9.45 -4.53
C GLU A 118 28.04 -8.92 -5.72
N ARG A 119 28.74 -7.79 -5.59
CA ARG A 119 29.57 -7.22 -6.67
C ARG A 119 31.08 -7.15 -6.39
N GLU A 120 31.53 -7.64 -5.24
CA GLU A 120 32.96 -7.90 -4.98
C GLU A 120 33.31 -9.41 -4.99
N GLY A 121 32.39 -10.25 -5.49
CA GLY A 121 32.58 -11.70 -5.70
C GLY A 121 32.56 -12.09 -7.17
#